data_AF-A0A7C2KFI5-F1
#
_entry.id   AF-A0A7C2KFI5-F1
#
_cell.length_a   1.000
_cell.length_b   1.000
_cell.length_c   1.000
_cell.angle_alpha   90.00
_cell.angle_beta   90.00
_cell.angle_gamma   90.00
#
_symmetry.space_group_name_H-M   'P 1'
#
loop_
_entity.id
_entity.type
_entity.pdbx_description
1 polymer ?
#
loop_
_entity_poly.entity_id
_entity_poly.type
_entity_poly.pdbx_seq_one_letter_code
_entity_poly.pdbx_strand_id
1 'polypeptide(L)' 'MQRFEHARSLGDLKENAEYHAAKEAQGFNEKKINEIESKLSTVELIDKIEISGSEIRIGAKVRLLDIDTEEELEYKL' A
#
# COMPACT_ATOMS: atom_id res chain seq x y z
N MET A 1 -35.74 5.37 -38.39
CA MET A 1 -34.68 6.38 -38.25
C MET A 1 -34.25 6.59 -36.79
N GLN A 2 -35.16 6.94 -35.86
CA GLN A 2 -34.81 7.31 -34.47
C GLN A 2 -34.03 6.28 -33.62
N ARG A 3 -34.19 4.97 -33.85
CA ARG A 3 -33.48 3.93 -33.07
C ARG A 3 -31.99 3.82 -33.39
N PHE A 4 -31.58 4.15 -34.61
CA PHE A 4 -30.21 3.95 -35.08
C PHE A 4 -29.27 5.05 -34.56
N GLU A 5 -29.76 6.29 -34.53
CA GLU A 5 -29.04 7.43 -33.95
C GLU A 5 -28.83 7.27 -32.44
N HIS A 6 -29.86 6.79 -31.72
CA HIS A 6 -29.75 6.52 -30.29
C HIS A 6 -28.74 5.40 -29.97
N ALA A 7 -28.75 4.30 -30.74
CA ALA A 7 -27.79 3.21 -30.56
C ALA A 7 -26.35 3.65 -30.84
N ARG A 8 -26.14 4.51 -31.84
CA ARG A 8 -24.83 5.07 -32.16
C ARG A 8 -24.31 6.00 -31.06
N SER A 9 -25.14 6.94 -30.58
CA SER A 9 -24.77 7.84 -29.47
C SER A 9 -24.48 7.09 -28.17
N LEU A 10 -25.19 6.00 -27.89
CA LEU A 10 -24.87 5.13 -26.74
C LEU A 10 -23.53 4.41 -26.92
N GLY A 11 -23.18 4.00 -28.13
CA GLY A 11 -21.86 3.46 -28.47
C GLY A 11 -20.74 4.48 -28.23
N ASP A 12 -20.88 5.67 -28.80
CA ASP A 12 -19.92 6.77 -28.62
C ASP A 12 -19.74 7.17 -27.14
N LEU A 13 -20.80 7.19 -26.35
CA LEU A 13 -20.74 7.49 -24.91
C LEU A 13 -20.10 6.35 -24.11
N LYS A 14 -20.41 5.10 -24.45
CA LYS A 14 -19.87 3.94 -23.75
C LYS A 14 -18.38 3.77 -24.03
N GLU A 15 -17.97 3.94 -25.27
CA GLU A 15 -16.55 3.91 -25.66
C GLU A 15 -15.76 5.05 -25.01
N ASN A 16 -16.33 6.26 -24.93
CA ASN A 16 -15.72 7.35 -24.16
C ASN A 16 -15.63 7.02 -22.66
N ALA A 17 -16.68 6.46 -22.06
CA ALA A 17 -16.67 6.09 -20.65
C ALA A 17 -15.64 4.99 -20.34
N GLU A 18 -15.55 3.95 -21.17
CA GLU A 18 -14.56 2.88 -21.03
C GLU A 18 -13.14 3.40 -21.26
N TYR A 19 -12.94 4.28 -22.24
CA TYR A 19 -11.64 4.93 -22.48
C TYR A 19 -11.20 5.81 -21.30
N HIS A 20 -12.10 6.63 -20.75
CA HIS A 20 -11.80 7.46 -19.59
C HIS A 20 -11.47 6.62 -18.36
N ALA A 21 -12.27 5.60 -18.07
CA ALA A 21 -12.02 4.68 -16.96
C ALA A 21 -10.68 3.94 -17.10
N ALA A 22 -10.34 3.48 -18.31
CA ALA A 22 -9.06 2.83 -18.58
C ALA A 22 -7.88 3.80 -18.38
N LYS A 23 -8.01 5.06 -18.82
CA LYS A 23 -6.99 6.10 -18.66
C LYS A 23 -6.79 6.49 -17.19
N GLU A 24 -7.86 6.58 -16.41
CA GLU A 24 -7.78 6.84 -14.97
C GLU A 24 -7.15 5.66 -14.21
N ALA A 25 -7.53 4.42 -14.55
CA ALA A 25 -6.92 3.22 -14.00
C ALA A 25 -5.43 3.12 -14.32
N GLN A 26 -5.03 3.47 -15.55
CA GLN A 26 -3.63 3.56 -15.95
C GLN A 26 -2.88 4.58 -15.08
N GLY A 27 -3.39 5.80 -14.94
CA GLY A 27 -2.76 6.83 -14.11
C GLY A 27 -2.67 6.44 -12.63
N PHE A 28 -3.66 5.71 -12.10
CA PHE A 28 -3.60 5.17 -10.74
C PHE A 28 -2.50 4.12 -10.59
N ASN A 29 -2.37 3.21 -11.56
CA ASN A 29 -1.35 2.18 -11.55
C ASN A 29 0.06 2.78 -11.66
N GLU A 30 0.26 3.75 -12.56
CA GLU A 30 1.55 4.45 -12.69
C GLU A 30 1.94 5.18 -11.41
N LYS A 31 0.98 5.82 -10.72
CA LYS A 31 1.23 6.42 -9.40
C LYS A 31 1.67 5.37 -8.38
N LYS A 32 0.99 4.22 -8.34
CA LYS A 32 1.32 3.13 -7.41
C LYS A 32 2.69 2.53 -7.69
N ILE A 33 3.06 2.38 -8.96
CA ILE A 33 4.39 1.94 -9.38
C ILE A 33 5.44 2.92 -8.87
N ASN A 34 5.28 4.21 -9.18
CA ASN A 34 6.23 5.24 -8.74
C ASN A 34 6.37 5.31 -7.21
N GLU A 35 5.27 5.16 -6.47
CA GLU A 35 5.32 5.12 -5.00
C GLU A 35 6.13 3.93 -4.49
N ILE A 36 5.93 2.74 -5.06
CA ILE A 36 6.65 1.52 -4.69
C ILE A 36 8.14 1.66 -5.05
N GLU A 37 8.45 2.14 -6.25
CA GLU A 37 9.83 2.37 -6.69
C GLU A 37 10.54 3.39 -5.81
N SER A 38 9.87 4.48 -5.44
CA SER A 38 10.42 5.48 -4.51
C SER A 38 10.71 4.87 -3.14
N LYS A 39 9.79 4.07 -2.59
CA LYS A 39 9.99 3.38 -1.29
C LYS A 39 11.17 2.41 -1.35
N LEU A 40 11.29 1.66 -2.45
CA LEU A 40 12.39 0.71 -2.65
C LEU A 40 13.73 1.43 -2.86
N SER A 41 13.75 2.60 -3.51
CA SER A 41 14.99 3.36 -3.72
C SER A 41 15.58 3.90 -2.41
N THR A 42 14.79 4.05 -1.36
CA THR A 42 15.22 4.59 -0.06
C THR A 42 15.29 3.55 1.05
N VAL A 43 14.97 2.28 0.77
CA VAL A 43 14.96 1.24 1.81
C VAL A 43 16.38 0.79 2.13
N GLU A 44 16.71 0.75 3.42
CA GLU A 44 17.96 0.15 3.91
C GLU A 44 17.62 -1.12 4.70
N LEU A 45 18.33 -2.21 4.39
CA LEU A 45 18.20 -3.48 5.11
C LEU A 45 19.04 -3.44 6.38
N ILE A 46 18.39 -3.58 7.53
CA ILE A 46 19.05 -3.71 8.83
C ILE A 46 19.26 -5.20 9.11
N ASP A 47 20.38 -5.75 8.66
CA ASP A 47 20.69 -7.19 8.72
C ASP A 47 21.11 -7.67 10.12
N LYS A 48 21.61 -6.77 10.97
CA LYS A 48 22.15 -7.12 12.29
C LYS A 48 21.74 -6.09 13.33
N ILE A 49 20.67 -6.40 14.05
CA ILE A 49 20.37 -5.69 15.29
C ILE A 49 21.19 -6.41 16.37
N GLU A 50 22.40 -5.92 16.63
CA GLU A 50 23.12 -6.27 17.85
C GLU A 50 22.36 -5.65 19.02
N ILE A 51 21.45 -6.43 19.60
CA ILE A 51 20.71 -6.03 20.80
C ILE A 51 21.64 -6.29 21.99
N SER A 52 22.40 -5.27 22.40
CA SER A 52 22.95 -5.23 23.75
C SER A 52 21.78 -5.07 24.71
N GLY A 53 21.66 -5.94 25.72
CA GLY A 53 20.47 -6.05 26.59
C GLY A 53 20.12 -4.80 27.43
N SER A 54 20.80 -3.68 27.21
CA SER A 54 20.58 -2.40 27.88
C SER A 54 19.80 -1.39 27.03
N GLU A 55 19.64 -1.61 25.71
CA GLU A 55 18.99 -0.66 24.80
C GLU A 55 18.00 -1.37 23.86
N ILE A 56 16.78 -0.81 23.73
CA ILE A 56 15.76 -1.30 22.79
C ILE A 56 15.92 -0.55 21.47
N ARG A 57 16.11 -1.28 20.36
CA ARG A 57 16.31 -0.74 19.01
C ARG A 57 15.21 -1.20 18.05
N ILE A 58 15.07 -0.52 16.92
CA ILE A 58 14.12 -0.90 15.84
C ILE A 58 14.39 -2.35 15.43
N GLY A 59 13.31 -3.14 15.32
CA GLY A 59 13.32 -4.58 15.03
C GLY A 59 13.50 -5.48 16.25
N ALA A 60 13.72 -4.92 17.45
CA ALA A 60 13.78 -5.70 18.69
C ALA A 60 12.39 -6.26 19.06
N LYS A 61 12.39 -7.49 19.56
CA LYS A 61 11.24 -8.07 20.25
C LYS A 61 11.42 -7.90 21.76
N VAL A 62 10.43 -7.35 22.43
CA VAL A 62 10.46 -7.06 23.86
C VAL A 62 9.33 -7.81 24.54
N ARG A 63 9.63 -8.43 25.67
CA ARG A 63 8.63 -9.02 26.57
C ARG A 63 8.49 -8.12 27.80
N LEU A 64 7.27 -7.78 28.12
CA LEU A 64 6.89 -6.98 29.28
C LEU A 64 6.10 -7.90 30.21
N LEU A 65 6.47 -7.90 31.49
CA LEU A 65 5.68 -8.53 32.55
C LEU A 65 4.97 -7.43 33.31
N ASP A 66 3.65 -7.50 33.37
CA ASP A 66 2.86 -6.69 34.28
C ASP A 66 3.00 -7.24 35.70
N ILE A 67 3.51 -6.42 36.62
CA ILE A 67 3.80 -6.84 38.01
C ILE A 67 2.54 -6.92 38.89
N ASP A 68 1.44 -6.31 38.46
CA ASP A 68 0.17 -6.29 39.18
C ASP A 68 -0.75 -7.42 38.72
N THR A 69 -0.70 -7.79 37.43
CA THR A 69 -1.57 -8.86 36.85
C THR A 69 -0.84 -10.16 36.51
N GLU A 70 0.50 -10.20 36.62
CA GLU A 70 1.36 -11.31 36.19
C GLU A 70 1.21 -11.67 34.70
N GLU A 71 0.67 -10.77 33.88
CA GLU A 71 0.48 -10.99 32.45
C GLU A 71 1.74 -10.64 31.64
N GLU A 72 2.06 -11.50 30.67
CA GLU A 72 3.17 -11.28 29.73
C GLU A 72 2.67 -10.72 28.39
N LEU A 73 3.29 -9.65 27.90
CA LEU A 73 3.00 -9.02 26.62
C LEU A 73 4.25 -8.99 25.73
N GLU A 74 4.11 -9.39 24.46
CA GLU A 74 5.18 -9.33 23.47
C GLU A 74 4.94 -8.17 22.49
N TYR A 75 5.95 -7.30 22.33
CA TYR A 75 5.93 -6.20 21.36
C TYR A 75 7.11 -6.30 20.40
N LYS A 76 6.88 -5.90 19.15
CA LYS A 76 7.92 -5.74 18.14
C LYS A 76 7.96 -4.29 17.69
N LEU A 77 9.13 -3.67 17.82
CA LEU A 77 9.42 -2.32 17.34
C LEU A 77 9.99 -2.34 15.92
#